data_AF-A0A7J9HJS7-F1
#
_entry.id   AF-A0A7J9HJS7-F1
#
_cell.length_a   1.000
_cell.length_b   1.000
_cell.length_c   1.000
_cell.angle_alpha   90.00
_cell.angle_beta   90.00
_cell.angle_gamma   90.00
#
_symmetry.space_group_name_H-M   'P 1'
#
loop_
_entity.id
_entity.type
_entity.pdbx_description
1 polymer ?
#
loop_
_entity_poly.entity_id
_entity_poly.type
_entity_poly.pdbx_seq_one_letter_code
_entity_poly.pdbx_strand_id
1 'polypeptide(L)'
;EPNKRSRIWLGSYTTPVAAARAYDTAVFYLRGPSARLNFPDLIEKDNKLRDISATSIRKKAAEVGAKVDALQTSSVYHHGGSSSDSPNNTRRVLLKPDLNKYPEISDED
;
A
#
# COMPACT_ATOMS: atom_id res chain seq x y z
N GLU A 1 30.49 0.24 9.08
CA GLU A 1 29.30 -0.54 8.71
C GLU A 1 28.22 0.38 8.16
N PRO A 2 27.81 0.29 6.88
CA PRO A 2 26.87 1.24 6.34
C PRO A 2 25.42 0.80 6.59
N ASN A 3 24.67 1.68 7.25
CA ASN A 3 23.20 1.83 7.14
C ASN A 3 22.28 0.62 7.46
N LYS A 4 21.91 0.48 8.74
CA LYS A 4 20.78 -0.35 9.22
C LYS A 4 19.39 0.21 8.86
N ARG A 5 19.19 0.76 7.64
CA ARG A 5 17.85 1.18 7.18
C ARG A 5 17.10 -0.04 6.67
N SER A 6 16.37 -0.72 7.56
CA SER A 6 15.46 -1.79 7.19
C SER A 6 14.44 -1.27 6.17
N ARG A 7 14.37 -1.94 5.01
CA ARG A 7 13.49 -1.56 3.90
C ARG A 7 12.19 -2.32 4.04
N ILE A 8 11.07 -1.61 4.01
CA ILE A 8 9.74 -2.23 4.09
C ILE A 8 9.13 -2.17 2.69
N TRP A 9 8.86 -3.34 2.12
CA TRP A 9 8.06 -3.45 0.90
C TRP A 9 6.57 -3.27 1.25
N LEU A 10 5.92 -2.28 0.63
CA LEU A 10 4.54 -1.88 0.95
C LEU A 10 3.49 -2.55 0.07
N GLY A 11 3.89 -3.09 -1.08
CA GLY A 11 3.02 -3.72 -2.06
C GLY A 11 3.35 -3.26 -3.48
N SER A 12 2.68 -3.87 -4.47
CA SER A 12 2.67 -3.43 -5.86
C SER A 12 1.29 -2.88 -6.20
N TYR A 13 1.25 -1.79 -6.97
CA TYR A 13 0.03 -1.09 -7.34
C TYR A 13 0.07 -0.75 -8.82
N THR A 14 -1.10 -0.73 -9.47
CA THR A 14 -1.19 -0.42 -10.90
C THR A 14 -1.20 1.08 -11.16
N THR A 15 -1.71 1.86 -10.20
CA THR A 15 -1.82 3.31 -10.31
C THR A 15 -0.78 4.04 -9.46
N PRO A 16 -0.22 5.16 -9.97
CA PRO A 16 0.76 5.94 -9.22
C PRO A 16 0.16 6.54 -7.94
N VAL A 17 -1.14 6.88 -7.96
CA VAL A 17 -1.82 7.43 -6.78
C VAL A 17 -1.96 6.38 -5.68
N ALA A 18 -2.29 5.12 -6.02
CA ALA A 18 -2.32 4.05 -5.03
C ALA A 18 -0.96 3.83 -4.36
N ALA A 19 0.13 3.84 -5.14
CA ALA A 19 1.48 3.70 -4.62
C ALA A 19 1.85 4.85 -3.66
N ALA A 20 1.57 6.09 -4.07
CA ALA A 20 1.85 7.26 -3.23
C ALA A 20 0.98 7.27 -1.95
N ARG A 21 -0.29 6.84 -2.03
CA ARG A 21 -1.18 6.73 -0.86
C ARG A 21 -0.73 5.66 0.13
N ALA A 22 -0.27 4.50 -0.36
CA ALA A 22 0.32 3.47 0.48
C ALA A 22 1.60 3.97 1.17
N TYR A 23 2.45 4.69 0.43
CA TYR A 23 3.66 5.30 0.97
C TYR A 23 3.34 6.31 2.07
N ASP A 24 2.43 7.25 1.83
CA ASP A 24 2.08 8.29 2.79
C ASP A 24 1.55 7.68 4.09
N THR A 25 0.73 6.62 3.97
CA THR A 25 0.24 5.84 5.11
C THR A 25 1.41 5.26 5.91
N ALA A 26 2.36 4.60 5.25
CA ALA A 26 3.51 4.01 5.93
C ALA A 26 4.39 5.06 6.61
N VAL A 27 4.68 6.18 5.93
CA VAL A 27 5.51 7.25 6.48
C VAL A 27 4.82 7.93 7.65
N PHE A 28 3.50 8.14 7.58
CA PHE A 28 2.72 8.71 8.68
C PHE A 28 2.84 7.85 9.94
N TYR A 29 2.75 6.53 9.84
CA TYR A 29 2.89 5.66 11.01
C TYR A 29 4.35 5.51 11.50
N LEU A 30 5.35 5.69 10.63
CA LEU A 30 6.76 5.63 11.01
C LEU A 30 7.28 6.93 11.63
N ARG A 31 6.82 8.08 11.13
CA ARG A 31 7.34 9.42 11.49
C ARG A 31 6.36 10.27 12.26
N GLY A 32 5.10 9.85 12.35
CA GLY A 32 4.02 10.57 13.02
C GLY A 32 3.39 11.69 12.18
N PRO A 33 2.53 12.52 12.80
CA PRO A 33 1.74 13.53 12.10
C PRO A 33 2.52 14.64 11.41
N SER A 34 3.77 14.87 11.81
CA SER A 34 4.65 15.89 11.22
C SER A 34 5.38 15.39 9.96
N ALA A 35 5.05 14.19 9.48
CA ALA A 35 5.62 13.65 8.26
C ALA A 35 5.30 14.53 7.04
N ARG A 36 6.27 14.67 6.14
CA ARG A 36 6.04 15.23 4.80
C ARG A 36 5.42 14.14 3.92
N LEU A 37 4.16 14.33 3.56
CA LEU A 37 3.37 13.40 2.77
C LEU A 37 3.00 14.04 1.43
N ASN A 38 2.70 13.22 0.43
CA ASN A 38 2.21 13.69 -0.86
C ASN A 38 0.75 14.17 -0.74
N PHE A 39 -0.06 13.47 0.06
CA PHE A 39 -1.48 13.73 0.27
C PHE A 39 -1.82 13.85 1.76
N PRO A 40 -1.41 14.94 2.43
CA PRO A 40 -1.65 15.13 3.87
C PRO A 40 -3.14 15.12 4.23
N ASP A 41 -4.00 15.63 3.36
CA ASP A 41 -5.45 15.69 3.58
C ASP A 41 -6.15 14.34 3.46
N LEU A 42 -5.47 13.34 2.89
CA LEU A 42 -6.05 12.04 2.61
C LEU A 42 -5.57 10.94 3.57
N ILE A 43 -4.91 11.32 4.66
CA ILE A 43 -4.56 10.38 5.73
C ILE A 43 -5.75 10.15 6.65
N GLU A 44 -6.26 8.92 6.62
CA GLU A 44 -7.21 8.46 7.62
C GLU A 44 -6.46 8.27 8.95
N LYS A 45 -6.68 9.16 9.92
CA LYS A 45 -6.17 9.04 11.29
C LYS A 45 -6.90 7.91 12.01
N ASP A 46 -6.54 6.69 11.68
CA ASP A 46 -7.16 5.50 12.27
C ASP A 46 -6.48 5.21 13.61
N ASN A 47 -7.15 5.53 14.73
CA ASN A 47 -6.67 5.31 16.10
C ASN A 47 -6.44 3.82 16.45
N LYS A 48 -6.72 2.91 15.51
CA LYS A 48 -6.59 1.46 15.67
C LYS A 48 -5.15 0.96 15.60
N LEU A 49 -4.25 1.65 14.90
CA LEU A 49 -2.84 1.29 14.89
C LEU A 49 -2.14 1.82 16.14
N ARG A 50 -2.41 1.18 17.27
CA ARG A 50 -1.64 1.37 18.51
C ARG A 50 -0.26 0.71 18.43
N ASP A 51 -0.10 -0.22 17.50
CA ASP A 51 1.14 -0.97 17.31
C ASP A 51 1.85 -0.51 16.03
N ILE A 52 3.00 0.13 16.21
CA ILE A 52 3.90 0.67 15.16
C ILE A 52 4.82 -0.43 14.56
N SER A 53 4.43 -1.69 14.68
CA SER A 53 5.16 -2.81 14.10
C SER A 53 5.17 -2.75 12.57
N ALA A 54 6.29 -3.13 11.95
CA ALA A 54 6.47 -3.07 10.49
C ALA A 54 5.40 -3.88 9.73
N THR A 55 4.92 -4.97 10.32
CA THR A 55 3.82 -5.80 9.79
C THR A 55 2.49 -5.06 9.79
N SER A 56 2.16 -4.37 10.89
CA SER A 56 0.94 -3.56 11.01
C SER A 56 0.95 -2.39 10.04
N ILE A 57 2.09 -1.71 9.92
CA ILE A 57 2.29 -0.61 8.97
C ILE A 57 2.12 -1.11 7.53
N ARG A 58 2.77 -2.24 7.17
CA ARG A 58 2.62 -2.86 5.85
C ARG A 58 1.17 -3.22 5.55
N LYS A 59 0.48 -3.83 6.51
CA LYS A 59 -0.93 -4.23 6.35
C LYS A 59 -1.82 -3.02 6.04
N LYS A 60 -1.69 -1.92 6.80
CA LYS A 60 -2.50 -0.72 6.58
C LYS A 60 -2.12 -0.02 5.27
N ALA A 61 -0.84 0.11 4.96
CA ALA A 61 -0.39 0.68 3.69
C ALA A 61 -0.93 -0.11 2.49
N ALA A 62 -0.88 -1.45 2.57
CA ALA A 62 -1.43 -2.33 1.55
C ALA A 62 -2.95 -2.18 1.40
N GLU A 63 -3.70 -2.09 2.50
CA GLU A 63 -5.15 -1.87 2.50
C GLU A 63 -5.54 -0.55 1.82
N VAL A 64 -4.87 0.55 2.19
CA VAL A 64 -5.12 1.88 1.60
C VAL A 64 -4.77 1.86 0.12
N GLY A 65 -3.58 1.36 -0.24
CA GLY A 65 -3.14 1.29 -1.63
C GLY A 65 -4.10 0.46 -2.48
N ALA A 66 -4.49 -0.75 -2.03
CA ALA A 66 -5.41 -1.62 -2.77
C ALA A 66 -6.79 -0.99 -2.96
N LYS A 67 -7.32 -0.29 -1.95
CA LYS A 67 -8.60 0.44 -2.06
C LYS A 67 -8.54 1.53 -3.11
N VAL A 68 -7.47 2.35 -3.09
CA VAL A 68 -7.29 3.43 -4.08
C VAL A 68 -7.08 2.85 -5.48
N ASP A 69 -6.31 1.78 -5.59
CA ASP A 69 -6.02 1.12 -6.88
C ASP A 69 -7.30 0.57 -7.51
N ALA A 70 -8.15 -0.10 -6.72
CA ALA A 70 -9.44 -0.62 -7.19
C ALA A 70 -10.39 0.50 -7.64
N LEU A 71 -10.43 1.62 -6.94
CA LEU A 71 -11.29 2.77 -7.30
C LEU A 71 -10.79 3.51 -8.54
N GLN A 72 -9.48 3.62 -8.72
CA GLN A 72 -8.93 4.32 -9.90
C GLN A 72 -8.94 3.45 -11.14
N THR A 73 -8.59 2.16 -11.01
CA THR A 73 -8.68 1.23 -12.15
C THR A 73 -10.11 1.09 -12.63
N SER A 74 -11.10 1.00 -11.74
CA SER A 74 -12.51 1.03 -12.15
C SER A 74 -12.88 2.34 -12.85
N SER A 75 -12.39 3.48 -12.40
CA SER A 75 -12.64 4.78 -13.05
C SER A 75 -12.03 4.89 -14.45
N VAL A 76 -10.88 4.25 -14.70
CA VAL A 76 -10.22 4.23 -16.02
C VAL A 76 -10.95 3.30 -17.02
N TYR A 77 -11.61 2.26 -16.54
CA TYR A 77 -12.28 1.25 -17.39
C TYR A 77 -13.81 1.38 -17.46
N HIS A 78 -14.46 2.27 -16.68
CA HIS A 78 -15.92 2.40 -16.67
C HIS A 78 -16.44 3.72 -17.25
N HIS A 79 -16.66 3.71 -18.57
CA HIS A 79 -17.79 4.38 -19.24
C HIS A 79 -19.10 3.57 -19.11
N GLY A 80 -19.35 2.94 -17.96
CA GLY A 80 -20.61 2.21 -17.69
C GLY A 80 -20.44 1.09 -16.68
N GLY A 81 -21.20 1.15 -15.59
CA GLY A 81 -21.28 0.05 -14.62
C GLY A 81 -21.15 0.52 -13.19
N SER A 82 -22.26 1.03 -12.65
CA SER A 82 -22.44 1.18 -11.20
C SER A 82 -22.48 -0.20 -10.56
N SER A 83 -21.61 -0.47 -9.59
CA SER A 83 -21.88 -1.50 -8.58
C SER A 83 -21.05 -1.24 -7.34
N SER A 84 -21.73 -0.70 -6.34
CA SER A 84 -21.60 -1.10 -4.95
C SER A 84 -21.20 -2.57 -4.83
N ASP A 85 -20.18 -2.90 -4.06
CA ASP A 85 -20.35 -3.99 -3.09
C ASP A 85 -19.28 -4.07 -2.01
N SER A 86 -19.78 -4.50 -0.86
CA SER A 86 -19.18 -4.67 0.44
C SER A 86 -17.97 -5.62 0.47
N PRO A 87 -17.11 -5.57 1.51
CA PRO A 87 -15.83 -6.27 1.54
C PRO A 87 -16.03 -7.71 2.02
N ASN A 88 -16.49 -8.61 1.15
CA ASN A 88 -16.58 -10.03 1.49
C ASN A 88 -15.81 -10.88 0.48
N ASN A 89 -14.62 -11.29 0.91
CA ASN A 89 -13.96 -12.54 0.56
C ASN A 89 -13.97 -12.94 -0.93
N THR A 90 -13.22 -12.22 -1.77
CA THR A 90 -12.81 -12.80 -3.04
C THR A 90 -11.46 -13.46 -2.89
N ARG A 91 -11.48 -14.79 -2.72
CA ARG A 91 -10.40 -15.69 -3.14
C ARG A 91 -10.16 -15.53 -4.64
N ARG A 92 -9.66 -14.37 -5.08
CA ARG A 92 -8.97 -14.28 -6.36
C ARG A 92 -7.63 -14.94 -6.12
N VAL A 93 -7.36 -15.99 -6.90
CA VAL A 93 -6.05 -16.62 -7.04
C VAL A 93 -5.12 -15.60 -7.72
N LEU A 94 -4.90 -14.48 -7.06
CA LEU A 94 -3.75 -13.64 -7.25
C LEU A 94 -2.67 -14.41 -6.50
N LEU A 95 -1.79 -15.08 -7.24
CA LEU A 95 -0.52 -15.54 -6.71
C LEU A 95 0.08 -14.32 -6.01
N LYS A 96 -0.09 -14.25 -4.68
CA LYS A 96 0.52 -13.24 -3.86
C LYS A 96 2.00 -13.41 -4.17
N PRO A 97 2.66 -12.42 -4.79
CA PRO A 97 4.11 -12.46 -4.84
C PRO A 97 4.54 -12.71 -3.41
N ASP A 98 5.43 -13.65 -3.16
CA ASP A 98 5.95 -13.83 -1.82
C ASP A 98 6.69 -12.54 -1.46
N LEU A 99 6.00 -11.66 -0.73
CA LEU A 99 6.44 -10.29 -0.40
C LEU A 99 7.62 -10.30 0.59
N ASN A 100 8.09 -11.49 1.01
CA ASN A 100 9.31 -11.68 1.77
C ASN A 100 10.50 -12.14 0.89
N LYS A 101 10.31 -12.30 -0.43
CA LYS A 101 11.39 -12.65 -1.35
C LYS A 101 11.99 -11.39 -1.96
N TYR A 102 13.30 -11.18 -1.76
CA TYR A 102 14.05 -10.15 -2.47
C TYR A 102 14.12 -10.52 -3.96
N PRO A 103 14.06 -9.55 -4.89
CA PRO A 103 14.31 -9.83 -6.30
C PRO A 103 15.73 -10.38 -6.44
N GLU A 104 15.85 -11.59 -6.99
CA GLU A 104 17.12 -12.17 -7.40
C GLU A 104 17.73 -11.20 -8.42
N ILE A 105 18.83 -10.55 -8.04
CA ILE A 105 19.61 -9.73 -8.96
C ILE A 105 20.24 -10.75 -9.91
N SER A 106 19.68 -10.83 -11.12
CA SER A 106 20.29 -11.59 -12.20
C SER A 106 21.55 -10.85 -12.59
N ASP A 107 22.68 -11.26 -12.00
CA ASP A 107 24.00 -10.88 -12.49
C ASP A 107 24.18 -11.58 -13.85
N GLU A 108 23.91 -10.87 -14.94
CA GLU A 108 24.36 -11.25 -16.29
C GLU A 108 25.71 -10.56 -16.56
N ASP A 109 26.77 -11.36 -16.70
CA ASP A 109 28.08 -10.99 -17.28
C ASP A 109 28.05 -11.06 -18.82
#